data_AF-A0A7W6GC43-F1
#
_entry.id   AF-A0A7W6GC43-F1
#
_cell.length_a   1.000
_cell.length_b   1.000
_cell.length_c   1.000
_cell.angle_alpha   90.00
_cell.angle_beta   90.00
_cell.angle_gamma   90.00
#
_symmetry.space_group_name_H-M   'P 1'
#
loop_
_entity.id
_entity.type
_entity.pdbx_description
1 polymer ?
#
loop_
_entity_poly.entity_id
_entity_poly.type
_entity_poly.pdbx_seq_one_letter_code
_entity_poly.pdbx_strand_id
1 'polypeptide(L)'
;MIQEFSWRPGIGDPTVVGWFTVALYLLAGVTCWRTAGFAGSRHLPGSTEAATWRMISVAFFCLGVNKQLDLQSAFTQIGRMIALSGGWYEQRRTVQLYFILAIAVVGIVVTSVVLFRVRRSPRELMLALAGSMLVLGYVVIRAGSFQHVDRFIGSRVLAFKWNWILEVAGILIVITASEWRRATIARQSHDLASGLRH
;
A
#
# COMPACT_ATOMS: atom_id res chain seq x y z
N MET A 1 10.62 38.22 9.67
CA MET A 1 10.87 37.78 8.29
C MET A 1 10.08 36.49 8.08
N ILE A 2 8.92 36.59 7.42
CA ILE A 2 8.01 35.45 7.21
C ILE A 2 8.65 34.59 6.12
N GLN A 3 9.18 33.41 6.45
CA GLN A 3 9.67 32.48 5.43
C GLN A 3 8.47 31.97 4.64
N GLU A 4 8.36 32.37 3.37
CA GLU A 4 7.31 31.89 2.48
C GLU A 4 7.41 30.37 2.32
N PHE A 5 6.25 29.71 2.44
CA PHE A 5 6.04 28.30 2.13
C PHE A 5 6.34 28.04 0.66
N SER A 6 7.60 27.74 0.33
CA SER A 6 8.07 27.47 -1.03
C SER A 6 8.03 25.98 -1.39
N TRP A 7 7.04 25.25 -0.86
CA TRP A 7 6.78 23.89 -1.32
C TRP A 7 6.23 23.94 -2.74
N ARG A 8 7.00 23.40 -3.68
CA ARG A 8 6.52 23.10 -5.03
C ARG A 8 6.25 21.60 -5.09
N PRO A 9 5.16 21.14 -5.74
CA PRO A 9 4.97 19.72 -6.00
C PRO A 9 6.19 19.19 -6.76
N GLY A 10 7.06 18.47 -6.06
CA GLY A 10 8.21 17.80 -6.64
C GLY A 10 7.76 16.43 -7.10
N ILE A 11 8.01 16.08 -8.36
CA ILE A 11 7.88 14.70 -8.84
C ILE A 11 8.85 13.86 -8.01
N GLY A 12 8.33 13.03 -7.10
CA GLY A 12 9.13 12.39 -6.05
C GLY A 12 10.33 11.57 -6.54
N ASP A 13 10.22 10.93 -7.72
CA ASP A 13 11.33 10.25 -8.37
C ASP A 13 11.05 10.19 -9.90
N PRO A 14 11.63 11.06 -10.73
CA PRO A 14 11.40 11.08 -12.19
C PRO A 14 12.06 9.90 -12.92
N THR A 15 12.46 8.86 -12.19
CA THR A 15 13.09 7.66 -12.75
C THR A 15 12.04 6.76 -13.40
N VAL A 16 12.45 6.03 -14.44
CA VAL A 16 11.62 5.01 -15.10
C VAL A 16 11.11 3.99 -14.07
N VAL A 17 11.92 3.67 -13.06
CA VAL A 17 11.56 2.75 -11.97
C VAL A 17 10.46 3.32 -11.08
N GLY A 18 10.51 4.61 -10.75
CA GLY A 18 9.45 5.30 -9.99
C GLY A 18 8.11 5.21 -10.71
N TRP A 19 8.08 5.60 -11.99
CA TRP A 19 6.88 5.52 -12.83
C TRP A 19 6.39 4.09 -13.03
N PHE A 20 7.29 3.12 -13.18
CA PHE A 20 6.94 1.70 -13.25
C PHE A 20 6.23 1.22 -11.98
N THR A 21 6.72 1.59 -10.79
CA THR A 21 6.03 1.22 -9.53
C THR A 21 4.65 1.88 -9.42
N VAL A 22 4.50 3.11 -9.90
CA VAL A 22 3.19 3.79 -9.92
C VAL A 22 2.23 3.08 -10.88
N ALA A 23 2.68 2.67 -12.06
CA ALA A 23 1.88 1.86 -12.97
C ALA A 23 1.44 0.54 -12.32
N LEU A 24 2.32 -0.12 -11.56
CA LEU A 24 1.99 -1.33 -10.81
C LEU A 24 0.96 -1.08 -9.70
N TYR A 25 1.07 0.02 -8.95
CA TYR A 25 0.06 0.42 -7.97
C TYR A 25 -1.32 0.62 -8.60
N LEU A 26 -1.37 1.35 -9.73
CA LEU A 26 -2.61 1.57 -10.47
C LEU A 26 -3.18 0.25 -11.02
N LEU A 27 -2.31 -0.60 -11.57
CA LEU A 27 -2.71 -1.91 -12.07
C LEU A 27 -3.35 -2.76 -10.96
N ALA A 28 -2.69 -2.87 -9.80
CA ALA A 28 -3.23 -3.56 -8.63
C ALA A 28 -4.55 -2.93 -8.13
N GLY A 29 -4.65 -1.60 -8.17
CA GLY A 29 -5.88 -0.87 -7.85
C GLY A 29 -7.03 -1.25 -8.78
N VAL A 30 -6.80 -1.26 -10.09
CA VAL A 30 -7.79 -1.62 -11.11
C VAL A 30 -8.18 -3.09 -11.02
N THR A 31 -7.21 -3.99 -10.84
CA THR A 31 -7.48 -5.42 -10.72
C THR A 31 -8.30 -5.71 -9.46
N CYS A 32 -7.95 -5.15 -8.30
CA CYS A 32 -8.75 -5.31 -7.09
C CYS A 32 -10.18 -4.75 -7.25
N TRP A 33 -10.34 -3.60 -7.91
CA TRP A 33 -11.65 -3.02 -8.19
C TRP A 33 -12.53 -3.92 -9.06
N ARG A 34 -11.95 -4.48 -10.13
CA ARG A 34 -12.63 -5.45 -10.98
C ARG A 34 -13.04 -6.70 -10.20
N THR A 35 -12.15 -7.26 -9.37
CA THR A 35 -12.50 -8.42 -8.52
C THR A 35 -13.66 -8.10 -7.58
N ALA A 36 -13.69 -6.89 -7.01
CA ALA A 36 -14.79 -6.46 -6.15
C ALA A 36 -16.14 -6.43 -6.89
N GLY A 37 -16.15 -5.98 -8.15
CA GLY A 37 -17.34 -6.00 -9.00
C GLY A 37 -17.86 -7.43 -9.24
N PHE A 38 -16.96 -8.33 -9.66
CA PHE A 38 -17.31 -9.74 -9.90
C PHE A 38 -17.78 -10.47 -8.62
N ALA A 39 -17.13 -10.21 -7.49
CA ALA A 39 -17.52 -10.78 -6.20
C ALA A 39 -18.87 -10.23 -5.69
N GLY A 40 -19.17 -8.95 -5.97
CA GLY A 40 -20.39 -8.28 -5.52
C GLY A 40 -21.63 -8.60 -6.36
N SER A 41 -21.49 -8.71 -7.69
CA SER A 41 -22.63 -8.92 -8.60
C SER A 41 -23.32 -10.29 -8.46
N ARG A 42 -22.69 -11.26 -7.80
CA ARG A 42 -23.18 -12.65 -7.76
C ARG A 42 -23.91 -13.06 -6.48
N HIS A 43 -24.26 -12.12 -5.59
CA HIS A 43 -25.00 -12.43 -4.35
C HIS A 43 -24.45 -13.65 -3.58
N LEU A 44 -23.14 -13.94 -3.67
CA LEU A 44 -22.53 -14.89 -2.74
C LEU A 44 -22.62 -14.27 -1.33
N PRO A 45 -22.93 -15.04 -0.28
CA PRO A 45 -22.97 -14.53 1.09
C PRO A 45 -21.56 -14.04 1.50
N GLY A 46 -21.26 -12.77 1.25
CA GLY A 46 -19.89 -12.25 1.28
C GLY A 46 -19.74 -10.77 0.94
N SER A 47 -20.68 -9.91 1.34
CA SER A 47 -20.59 -8.43 1.14
C SER A 47 -19.26 -7.85 1.67
N THR A 48 -18.70 -8.47 2.70
CA THR A 48 -17.39 -8.15 3.28
C THR A 48 -16.23 -8.40 2.31
N GLU A 49 -16.29 -9.41 1.44
CA GLU A 49 -15.23 -9.70 0.47
C GLU A 49 -15.13 -8.59 -0.57
N ALA A 50 -16.25 -8.22 -1.21
CA ALA A 50 -16.27 -7.13 -2.19
C ALA A 50 -15.85 -5.79 -1.55
N ALA A 51 -16.29 -5.51 -0.32
CA ALA A 51 -15.86 -4.33 0.42
C ALA A 51 -14.34 -4.34 0.70
N THR A 52 -13.77 -5.49 1.06
CA THR A 52 -12.32 -5.63 1.31
C THR A 52 -11.51 -5.42 0.03
N TRP A 53 -11.95 -5.97 -1.11
CA TRP A 53 -11.28 -5.73 -2.40
C TRP A 53 -11.34 -4.26 -2.82
N ARG A 54 -12.45 -3.55 -2.56
CA ARG A 54 -12.54 -2.09 -2.77
C ARG A 54 -11.60 -1.33 -1.86
N MET A 55 -11.52 -1.71 -0.58
CA MET A 55 -10.58 -1.11 0.37
C MET A 55 -9.13 -1.24 -0.10
N ILE A 56 -8.71 -2.44 -0.53
CA ILE A 56 -7.36 -2.68 -1.08
C ILE A 56 -7.14 -1.83 -2.34
N SER A 57 -8.12 -1.77 -3.24
CA SER A 57 -8.04 -0.95 -4.46
C SER A 57 -7.81 0.53 -4.15
N VAL A 58 -8.64 1.12 -3.28
CA VAL A 58 -8.52 2.52 -2.87
C VAL A 58 -7.16 2.77 -2.20
N ALA A 59 -6.71 1.86 -1.32
CA ALA A 59 -5.40 1.97 -0.69
C ALA A 59 -4.27 2.03 -1.72
N PHE A 60 -4.27 1.14 -2.72
CA PHE A 60 -3.23 1.11 -3.77
C PHE A 60 -3.27 2.35 -4.68
N PHE A 61 -4.45 2.87 -5.01
CA PHE A 61 -4.57 4.15 -5.72
C PHE A 61 -3.97 5.30 -4.90
N CYS A 62 -4.35 5.39 -3.62
CA CYS A 62 -3.80 6.39 -2.71
C CYS A 62 -2.27 6.27 -2.59
N LEU A 63 -1.72 5.06 -2.55
CA LEU A 63 -0.28 4.83 -2.51
C LEU A 63 0.42 5.26 -3.81
N GLY A 64 -0.17 4.98 -4.98
CA GLY A 64 0.35 5.44 -6.26
C GLY A 64 0.39 6.97 -6.37
N VAL A 65 -0.68 7.64 -5.92
CA VAL A 65 -0.77 9.10 -5.85
C VAL A 65 0.22 9.66 -4.82
N ASN A 66 0.27 9.09 -3.62
CA ASN A 66 1.21 9.47 -2.55
C ASN A 66 2.66 9.39 -3.04
N LYS A 67 3.00 8.35 -3.81
CA LYS A 67 4.34 8.16 -4.35
C LYS A 67 4.75 9.26 -5.34
N GLN A 68 3.81 9.82 -6.10
CA GLN A 68 4.07 10.95 -6.99
C GLN A 68 4.12 12.29 -6.27
N LEU A 69 3.21 12.50 -5.30
CA LEU A 69 3.07 13.75 -4.56
C LEU A 69 4.19 14.00 -3.53
N ASP A 70 5.10 13.04 -3.34
CA ASP A 70 6.17 13.06 -2.35
C ASP A 70 5.72 13.72 -1.03
N LEU A 71 4.63 13.20 -0.47
CA LEU A 71 4.03 13.77 0.74
C LEU A 71 5.00 13.77 1.93
N GLN A 72 6.02 12.93 1.88
CA GLN A 72 7.10 12.88 2.86
C GLN A 72 7.92 14.18 2.87
N SER A 73 8.31 14.71 1.71
CA SER A 73 9.04 15.99 1.66
C SER A 73 8.17 17.16 2.09
N ALA A 74 6.89 17.17 1.69
CA ALA A 74 5.92 18.17 2.14
C ALA A 74 5.79 18.19 3.67
N PHE A 75 5.55 17.02 4.27
CA PHE A 75 5.37 16.88 5.72
C PHE A 75 6.65 17.25 6.48
N THR A 76 7.82 16.92 5.95
CA THR A 76 9.11 17.28 6.54
C THR A 76 9.33 18.80 6.51
N GLN A 77 8.95 19.48 5.44
CA GLN A 77 9.05 20.94 5.35
C GLN A 77 8.10 21.62 6.35
N ILE A 78 6.83 21.19 6.40
CA ILE A 78 5.86 21.68 7.39
C ILE A 78 6.37 21.47 8.82
N GLY A 79 6.84 20.26 9.11
CA GLY A 79 7.43 19.93 10.40
C GLY A 79 8.63 20.83 10.74
N ARG A 80 9.49 21.13 9.77
CA ARG A 80 10.62 22.07 9.95
C ARG A 80 10.16 23.49 10.27
N MET A 81 9.15 24.02 9.59
CA MET A 81 8.65 25.38 9.86
C MET A 81 8.04 25.48 11.26
N ILE A 82 7.19 24.51 11.64
CA ILE A 82 6.60 24.43 12.98
C ILE A 82 7.71 24.26 14.03
N ALA A 83 8.73 23.47 13.71
CA ALA A 83 9.84 23.21 14.61
C ALA A 83 10.73 24.45 14.85
N LEU A 84 10.93 25.26 13.81
CA LEU A 84 11.69 26.51 13.92
C LEU A 84 10.88 27.60 14.64
N SER A 85 9.58 27.70 14.37
CA SER A 85 8.72 28.68 15.04
C SER A 85 8.49 28.38 16.52
N GLY A 86 8.52 27.10 16.92
CA GLY A 86 8.33 26.66 18.31
C GLY A 86 9.62 26.37 19.09
N GLY A 87 10.81 26.60 18.52
CA GLY A 87 12.11 26.44 19.22
C GLY A 87 12.56 24.99 19.51
N TRP A 88 11.74 24.00 19.24
CA TRP A 88 11.96 22.55 19.45
C TRP A 88 12.66 21.82 18.29
N TYR A 89 13.40 22.52 17.42
CA TYR A 89 14.09 21.89 16.26
C TYR A 89 15.09 20.78 16.65
N GLU A 90 15.71 20.88 17.82
CA GLU A 90 16.61 19.86 18.37
C GLU A 90 15.90 18.55 18.73
N GLN A 91 14.59 18.60 19.02
CA GLN A 91 13.77 17.44 19.38
C GLN A 91 13.18 16.70 18.17
N ARG A 92 13.56 17.08 16.94
CA ARG A 92 13.08 16.48 15.69
C ARG A 92 13.15 14.95 15.67
N ARG A 93 14.21 14.37 16.23
CA ARG A 93 14.41 12.91 16.29
C ARG A 93 13.37 12.23 17.17
N THR A 94 13.03 12.84 18.30
CA THR A 94 12.05 12.33 19.25
C THR A 94 10.64 12.36 18.65
N VAL A 95 10.28 13.47 17.99
CA VAL A 95 8.98 13.60 17.30
C VAL A 95 8.84 12.57 16.18
N GLN A 96 9.90 12.37 15.39
CA GLN A 96 9.92 11.36 14.33
C GLN A 96 9.76 9.93 14.88
N LEU A 97 10.44 9.60 15.98
CA LEU A 97 10.30 8.30 16.65
C LEU A 97 8.86 8.04 17.08
N TYR A 98 8.22 9.01 17.76
CA TYR A 98 6.82 8.87 18.16
C TYR A 98 5.86 8.80 16.98
N PHE A 99 6.13 9.53 15.90
CA PHE A 99 5.33 9.48 14.68
C PHE A 99 5.40 8.10 14.01
N ILE A 100 6.61 7.53 13.87
CA ILE A 100 6.81 6.19 13.32
C ILE A 100 6.13 5.15 14.21
N LEU A 101 6.30 5.26 15.54
CA LEU A 101 5.69 4.35 16.49
C LEU A 101 4.16 4.41 16.41
N ALA A 102 3.57 5.61 16.32
CA ALA A 102 2.14 5.81 16.19
C ALA A 102 1.61 5.15 14.90
N ILE A 103 2.28 5.36 13.76
CA ILE A 103 1.90 4.72 12.49
C ILE A 103 2.03 3.20 12.57
N ALA A 104 3.11 2.68 13.18
CA ALA A 104 3.31 1.25 13.35
C ALA A 104 2.20 0.62 14.20
N VAL A 105 1.85 1.23 15.34
CA VAL A 105 0.75 0.77 16.20
C VAL A 105 -0.59 0.78 15.47
N VAL A 106 -0.92 1.89 14.79
CA VAL A 106 -2.15 1.99 13.99
C VAL A 106 -2.17 0.92 12.90
N GLY A 107 -1.06 0.72 12.20
CA GLY A 107 -0.90 -0.32 11.18
C GLY A 107 -1.16 -1.72 11.74
N ILE A 108 -0.59 -2.06 12.89
CA ILE A 108 -0.81 -3.36 13.56
C ILE A 108 -2.28 -3.55 13.96
N VAL A 109 -2.91 -2.52 14.54
CA VAL A 109 -4.32 -2.58 14.96
C VAL A 109 -5.23 -2.78 13.75
N VAL A 110 -5.07 -1.95 12.71
CA VAL A 110 -5.86 -2.05 11.48
C VAL A 110 -5.68 -3.43 10.83
N THR A 111 -4.44 -3.91 10.72
CA THR A 111 -4.12 -5.23 10.17
C THR A 111 -4.80 -6.34 10.95
N SER A 112 -4.72 -6.30 12.28
CA SER A 112 -5.30 -7.32 13.15
C SER A 112 -6.83 -7.35 13.02
N VAL A 113 -7.48 -6.19 12.98
CA VAL A 113 -8.93 -6.07 12.79
C VAL A 113 -9.37 -6.60 11.42
N VAL A 114 -8.63 -6.27 10.36
CA VAL A 114 -8.93 -6.73 8.99
C VAL A 114 -8.75 -8.25 8.89
N LEU A 115 -7.61 -8.79 9.36
CA LEU A 115 -7.35 -10.23 9.37
C LEU A 115 -8.39 -11.00 10.18
N PHE A 116 -8.80 -10.47 11.34
CA PHE A 116 -9.84 -11.09 12.15
C PHE A 116 -11.20 -11.13 11.43
N ARG A 117 -11.55 -10.07 10.68
CA ARG A 117 -12.79 -10.01 9.89
C ARG A 117 -12.78 -10.95 8.70
N VAL A 118 -11.64 -11.13 8.05
CA VAL A 118 -11.52 -11.92 6.81
C VAL A 118 -10.97 -13.34 7.03
N ARG A 119 -10.77 -13.78 8.27
CA ARG A 119 -10.25 -15.13 8.58
C ARG A 119 -11.08 -16.31 8.04
N ARG A 120 -12.33 -16.04 7.63
CA ARG A 120 -13.24 -17.02 7.02
C ARG A 120 -13.35 -16.85 5.50
N SER A 121 -12.61 -15.90 4.93
CA SER A 121 -12.62 -15.59 3.51
C SER A 121 -11.75 -16.56 2.69
N PRO A 122 -11.93 -16.60 1.36
CA PRO A 122 -11.05 -17.31 0.44
C PRO A 122 -9.55 -17.03 0.66
N ARG A 123 -8.71 -18.04 0.42
CA ARG A 123 -7.25 -17.95 0.55
C ARG A 123 -6.67 -16.85 -0.35
N GLU A 124 -7.30 -16.60 -1.48
CA GLU A 124 -6.93 -15.54 -2.43
C GLU A 124 -7.07 -14.15 -1.81
N LEU A 125 -8.11 -13.89 -1.00
CA LEU A 125 -8.24 -12.62 -0.29
C LEU A 125 -7.16 -12.48 0.80
N MET A 126 -6.84 -13.58 1.50
CA MET A 126 -5.75 -13.57 2.49
C MET A 126 -4.39 -13.29 1.86
N LEU A 127 -4.10 -13.84 0.68
CA LEU A 127 -2.88 -13.55 -0.07
C LEU A 127 -2.82 -12.09 -0.50
N ALA A 128 -3.92 -11.52 -1.00
CA ALA A 128 -3.98 -10.10 -1.35
C ALA A 128 -3.76 -9.19 -0.12
N LEU A 129 -4.29 -9.56 1.04
CA LEU A 129 -4.04 -8.82 2.28
C LEU A 129 -2.59 -8.96 2.72
N ALA A 130 -1.99 -10.14 2.65
CA ALA A 130 -0.58 -10.34 2.97
C ALA A 130 0.32 -9.48 2.06
N GLY A 131 0.08 -9.48 0.75
CA GLY A 131 0.76 -8.61 -0.21
C GLY A 131 0.58 -7.12 0.12
N SER A 132 -0.65 -6.70 0.46
CA SER A 132 -0.95 -5.33 0.88
C SER A 132 -0.18 -4.92 2.14
N MET A 133 -0.07 -5.82 3.12
CA MET A 133 0.67 -5.55 4.36
C MET A 133 2.18 -5.45 4.14
N LEU A 134 2.75 -6.25 3.23
CA LEU A 134 4.15 -6.11 2.82
C LEU A 134 4.42 -4.72 2.22
N VAL A 135 3.54 -4.26 1.34
CA VAL A 135 3.64 -2.94 0.70
C VAL A 135 3.48 -1.82 1.73
N LEU A 136 2.49 -1.90 2.61
CA LEU A 136 2.28 -0.90 3.68
C LEU A 136 3.48 -0.84 4.64
N GLY A 137 4.00 -2.00 5.05
CA GLY A 137 5.20 -2.08 5.87
C GLY A 137 6.40 -1.41 5.20
N TYR A 138 6.60 -1.65 3.90
CA TYR A 138 7.62 -0.98 3.11
C TYR A 138 7.45 0.56 3.13
N VAL A 139 6.23 1.07 2.91
CA VAL A 139 5.94 2.51 2.91
C VAL A 139 6.27 3.14 4.26
N VAL A 140 5.95 2.46 5.37
CA VAL A 140 6.29 2.93 6.73
C VAL A 140 7.80 2.94 6.97
N ILE A 141 8.52 1.89 6.56
CA ILE A 141 9.98 1.81 6.65
C ILE A 141 10.62 2.95 5.85
N ARG A 142 10.12 3.22 4.63
CA ARG A 142 10.58 4.32 3.77
C ARG A 142 10.34 5.69 4.43
N ALA A 143 9.18 5.89 5.05
CA ALA A 143 8.86 7.13 5.75
C ALA A 143 9.75 7.36 6.98
N GLY A 144 10.15 6.29 7.67
CA GLY A 144 10.90 6.35 8.92
C GLY A 144 12.43 6.30 8.82
N SER A 145 13.00 6.00 7.65
CA SER A 145 14.44 5.78 7.51
C SER A 145 15.25 7.08 7.52
N PHE A 146 15.69 7.50 8.71
CA PHE A 146 16.85 8.38 8.89
C PHE A 146 18.12 7.52 9.11
N GLN A 147 18.98 7.46 8.08
CA GLN A 147 20.43 7.19 8.09
C GLN A 147 21.00 5.87 8.68
N HIS A 148 20.24 5.04 9.42
CA HIS A 148 20.76 3.77 9.97
C HIS A 148 20.21 2.52 9.27
N VAL A 149 18.92 2.48 8.98
CA VAL A 149 18.31 1.37 8.21
C VAL A 149 18.74 1.42 6.74
N ASP A 150 18.94 2.61 6.18
CA ASP A 150 19.39 2.81 4.80
C ASP A 150 20.82 2.29 4.54
N ARG A 151 21.67 2.13 5.57
CA ARG A 151 22.99 1.49 5.41
C ARG A 151 22.91 -0.04 5.36
N PHE A 152 21.94 -0.64 6.04
CA PHE A 152 21.74 -2.09 6.03
C PHE A 152 20.89 -2.54 4.82
N ILE A 153 19.85 -1.76 4.48
CA ILE A 153 18.94 -2.00 3.35
C ILE A 153 19.42 -1.37 2.03
N GLY A 154 20.34 -0.39 2.09
CA GLY A 154 21.00 0.19 0.91
C GLY A 154 22.14 -0.65 0.34
N SER A 155 22.38 -1.85 0.88
CA SER A 155 23.26 -2.83 0.25
C SER A 155 22.68 -3.23 -1.11
N ARG A 156 23.36 -2.84 -2.19
CA ARG A 156 22.98 -3.19 -3.55
C ARG A 156 23.31 -4.66 -3.77
N VAL A 157 22.31 -5.50 -3.99
CA VAL A 157 22.52 -6.80 -4.62
C VAL A 157 22.12 -6.63 -6.08
N LEU A 158 23.06 -6.80 -7.01
CA LEU A 158 22.79 -6.74 -8.45
C LEU A 158 22.12 -5.43 -8.92
N ALA A 159 22.63 -4.27 -8.51
CA ALA A 159 22.16 -2.92 -8.92
C ALA A 159 20.74 -2.50 -8.48
N PHE A 160 19.92 -3.38 -7.89
CA PHE A 160 18.60 -3.05 -7.34
C PHE A 160 18.65 -2.84 -5.83
N LYS A 161 17.88 -1.86 -5.32
CA LYS A 161 17.72 -1.62 -3.87
C LYS A 161 16.75 -2.68 -3.32
N TRP A 162 17.07 -3.34 -2.20
CA TRP A 162 16.18 -4.31 -1.50
C TRP A 162 14.76 -3.78 -1.27
N ASN A 163 14.68 -2.48 -0.99
CA ASN A 163 13.46 -1.68 -0.90
C ASN A 163 12.50 -1.87 -2.07
N TRP A 164 13.02 -1.89 -3.30
CA TRP A 164 12.20 -2.02 -4.50
C TRP A 164 11.67 -3.44 -4.68
N ILE A 165 12.48 -4.45 -4.34
CA ILE A 165 12.10 -5.86 -4.46
C ILE A 165 10.90 -6.16 -3.56
N LEU A 166 10.93 -5.69 -2.31
CA LEU A 166 9.83 -5.90 -1.35
C LEU A 166 8.54 -5.21 -1.81
N GLU A 167 8.64 -3.97 -2.29
CA GLU A 167 7.50 -3.22 -2.79
C GLU A 167 6.86 -3.90 -4.01
N VAL A 168 7.66 -4.22 -5.02
CA VAL A 168 7.18 -4.85 -6.25
C VAL A 168 6.66 -6.26 -5.97
N ALA A 169 7.35 -7.07 -5.15
CA ALA A 169 6.89 -8.40 -4.78
C ALA A 169 5.52 -8.34 -4.10
N GLY A 170 5.33 -7.41 -3.15
CA GLY A 170 4.04 -7.19 -2.49
C GLY A 170 2.93 -6.83 -3.49
N ILE A 171 3.20 -5.91 -4.43
CA ILE A 171 2.23 -5.53 -5.47
C ILE A 171 1.88 -6.72 -6.38
N LEU A 172 2.89 -7.49 -6.82
CA LEU A 172 2.68 -8.66 -7.67
C LEU A 172 1.85 -9.75 -6.97
N ILE A 173 2.06 -9.97 -5.66
CA ILE A 173 1.22 -10.87 -4.85
C ILE A 173 -0.24 -10.41 -4.87
N VAL A 174 -0.51 -9.11 -4.71
CA VAL A 174 -1.88 -8.59 -4.76
C VAL A 174 -2.51 -8.77 -6.14
N ILE A 175 -1.78 -8.47 -7.21
CA ILE A 175 -2.27 -8.62 -8.59
C ILE A 175 -2.61 -10.09 -8.86
N THR A 176 -1.67 -11.00 -8.62
CA THR A 176 -1.85 -12.44 -8.85
C THR A 176 -2.99 -13.03 -8.02
N ALA A 177 -3.10 -12.65 -6.74
CA ALA A 177 -4.20 -13.05 -5.88
C ALA A 177 -5.57 -12.55 -6.42
N SER A 178 -5.63 -11.32 -6.93
CA SER A 178 -6.85 -10.74 -7.49
C SER A 178 -7.30 -11.44 -8.78
N GLU A 179 -6.35 -11.79 -9.66
CA GLU A 179 -6.61 -12.53 -10.90
C GLU A 179 -7.02 -13.97 -10.61
N TRP A 180 -6.34 -14.62 -9.66
CA TRP A 180 -6.68 -15.99 -9.25
C TRP A 180 -8.11 -16.04 -8.72
N ARG A 181 -8.50 -15.09 -7.85
CA ARG A 181 -9.88 -15.03 -7.35
C ARG A 181 -10.90 -14.86 -8.47
N ARG A 182 -10.63 -14.00 -9.46
CA ARG A 182 -11.48 -13.85 -10.65
C ARG A 182 -11.63 -15.18 -11.41
N ALA A 183 -10.54 -15.87 -11.65
CA ALA A 183 -10.54 -17.15 -12.37
C ALA A 183 -11.34 -18.22 -11.59
N THR A 184 -11.19 -18.28 -10.26
CA THR A 184 -11.98 -19.19 -9.40
C THR A 184 -13.47 -18.90 -9.50
N ILE A 185 -13.88 -17.61 -9.42
CA ILE A 185 -15.28 -17.20 -9.55
C ILE A 185 -15.85 -17.53 -10.94
N ALA A 186 -15.06 -17.36 -12.01
CA ALA A 186 -15.46 -17.68 -13.37
C ALA A 186 -15.70 -19.18 -13.56
N ARG A 187 -14.81 -20.04 -13.03
CA ARG A 187 -14.97 -21.51 -13.07
C ARG A 187 -16.24 -21.95 -12.34
N GLN A 188 -16.46 -21.45 -11.12
CA GLN A 188 -17.66 -21.78 -10.34
C GLN A 188 -18.97 -21.45 -11.07
N SER A 189 -19.03 -20.35 -11.84
CA SER A 189 -20.24 -20.07 -12.64
C SER A 189 -20.43 -21.01 -13.81
N HIS A 190 -19.35 -21.45 -14.44
CA HIS A 190 -19.44 -22.36 -15.56
C HIS A 190 -20.01 -23.70 -15.08
N ASP A 191 -19.52 -24.21 -13.95
CA ASP A 191 -19.95 -25.48 -13.37
C ASP A 191 -21.44 -25.46 -12.96
N LEU A 192 -21.90 -24.35 -12.35
CA LEU A 192 -23.32 -24.16 -12.02
C LEU A 192 -24.22 -24.15 -13.26
N ALA A 193 -23.78 -23.50 -14.34
CA ALA A 193 -24.53 -23.40 -15.59
C ALA A 193 -24.54 -24.71 -16.39
N SER A 194 -23.55 -25.59 -16.22
CA SER A 194 -23.56 -26.96 -16.77
C SER A 194 -24.38 -27.93 -15.93
N GLY A 195 -24.36 -27.80 -14.60
CA GLY A 195 -25.12 -28.68 -13.70
C GLY A 195 -26.63 -28.52 -13.82
N LEU A 196 -27.13 -27.35 -14.25
CA LEU A 196 -28.56 -27.12 -14.50
C LEU A 196 -29.07 -27.66 -15.85
N ARG A 197 -28.17 -28.16 -16.72
CA ARG A 197 -28.54 -28.71 -18.05
C ARG A 197 -28.64 -30.24 -18.07
N HIS A 198 -28.37 -30.89 -16.94
CA HIS A 198 -28.50 -32.34 -16.75
C HIS A 198 -29.63 -32.61 -15.76
#